data_AF-A0A914ZIR3-F1
#
_entry.id   AF-A0A914ZIR3-F1
#
_cell.length_a   1.000
_cell.length_b   1.000
_cell.length_c   1.000
_cell.angle_alpha   90.00
_cell.angle_beta   90.00
_cell.angle_gamma   90.00
#
_symmetry.space_group_name_H-M   'P 1'
#
loop_
_entity.id
_entity.type
_entity.pdbx_description
1 polymer ?
#
loop_
_entity_poly.entity_id
_entity_poly.type
_entity_poly.pdbx_seq_one_letter_code
_entity_poly.pdbx_strand_id
1 'polypeptide(L)'
;NLIWKKLCRTIKKEVVEHPRRHSLIYVPNEFVVPGGRFREFYYWDTYWVIKGLLASGMHQTCKKMILNFHYLVDTIGFIPNGGRVYYLRRSQPPMFIPMIYEYHMATEDDEFLLSMLNSMEKEFSFWKNQRMINVTKNGKSYAVFRYRADTNVPRLMKGTNQQWDY
;
A
#
# COMPACT_ATOMS: atom_id res chain seq x y z
N ASN A 1 -20.89 1.40 -13.79
CA ASN A 1 -20.12 1.55 -12.54
C ASN A 1 -20.28 0.43 -11.50
N LEU A 2 -20.83 -0.77 -11.84
CA LEU A 2 -21.08 -1.84 -10.86
C LEU A 2 -19.84 -2.66 -10.46
N ILE A 3 -18.74 -2.55 -11.22
CA ILE A 3 -17.52 -3.34 -10.98
C ILE A 3 -16.83 -2.96 -9.67
N TRP A 4 -16.84 -1.68 -9.29
CA TRP A 4 -16.25 -1.22 -8.02
C TRP A 4 -16.90 -1.87 -6.81
N LYS A 5 -18.23 -2.04 -6.83
CA LYS A 5 -18.95 -2.76 -5.76
C LYS A 5 -18.51 -4.21 -5.64
N LYS A 6 -18.23 -4.89 -6.76
CA LYS A 6 -17.75 -6.28 -6.77
C LYS A 6 -16.29 -6.42 -6.31
N LEU A 7 -15.48 -5.38 -6.46
CA LEU A 7 -14.06 -5.36 -6.11
C LEU A 7 -13.78 -4.76 -4.73
N CYS A 8 -14.76 -4.07 -4.13
CA CYS A 8 -14.65 -3.50 -2.80
C CYS A 8 -14.64 -4.60 -1.72
N ARG A 9 -13.76 -4.47 -0.73
CA ARG A 9 -13.59 -5.37 0.40
C ARG A 9 -13.43 -4.55 1.68
N THR A 10 -13.90 -5.10 2.78
CA THR A 10 -13.69 -4.59 4.13
C THR A 10 -13.07 -5.71 4.95
N ILE A 11 -12.09 -5.39 5.79
CA ILE A 11 -11.44 -6.39 6.65
C ILE A 11 -12.24 -6.52 7.94
N LYS A 12 -12.54 -7.76 8.36
CA LYS A 12 -13.20 -8.02 9.65
C LYS A 12 -12.31 -7.58 10.81
N LYS A 13 -12.92 -7.03 11.86
CA LYS A 13 -12.21 -6.63 13.09
C LYS A 13 -11.51 -7.80 13.78
N GLU A 14 -11.99 -9.04 13.59
CA GLU A 14 -11.32 -10.25 14.08
C GLU A 14 -9.85 -10.33 13.64
N VAL A 15 -9.51 -9.79 12.46
CA VAL A 15 -8.12 -9.79 11.97
C VAL A 15 -7.20 -8.96 12.86
N VAL A 16 -7.68 -7.86 13.45
CA VAL A 16 -6.90 -7.06 14.42
C VAL A 16 -6.95 -7.66 15.83
N GLU A 17 -8.02 -8.35 16.21
CA GLU A 17 -8.15 -9.02 17.52
C GLU A 17 -7.29 -10.29 17.60
N HIS A 18 -7.12 -11.00 16.48
CA HIS A 18 -6.42 -12.29 16.41
C HIS A 18 -5.37 -12.35 15.28
N PRO A 19 -4.39 -11.42 15.23
CA PRO A 19 -3.50 -11.26 14.07
C PRO A 19 -2.63 -12.49 13.77
N ARG A 20 -2.37 -13.37 14.76
CA ARG A 20 -1.62 -14.62 14.57
C ARG A 20 -2.40 -15.70 13.82
N ARG A 21 -3.73 -15.59 13.75
CA ARG A 21 -4.61 -16.54 13.05
C ARG A 21 -4.84 -16.16 11.59
N HIS A 22 -4.47 -14.94 11.22
CA HIS A 22 -4.72 -14.40 9.89
C HIS A 22 -3.42 -14.04 9.18
N SER A 23 -3.38 -14.31 7.88
CA SER A 23 -2.30 -13.81 7.03
C SER A 23 -2.56 -12.41 6.52
N LEU A 24 -3.81 -11.92 6.58
CA LEU A 24 -4.23 -10.61 6.11
C LEU A 24 -3.78 -9.51 7.08
N ILE A 25 -3.25 -8.41 6.54
CA ILE A 25 -2.92 -7.21 7.31
C ILE A 25 -4.18 -6.36 7.40
N TYR A 26 -4.58 -6.01 8.62
CA TYR A 26 -5.73 -5.17 8.88
C TYR A 26 -5.51 -3.74 8.36
N VAL A 27 -6.57 -3.14 7.81
CA VAL A 27 -6.67 -1.70 7.50
C VAL A 27 -8.09 -1.22 7.87
N PRO A 28 -8.24 0.03 8.32
CA PRO A 28 -9.49 0.49 8.94
C PRO A 28 -10.64 0.78 7.96
N ASN A 29 -10.35 1.07 6.70
CA ASN A 29 -11.36 1.43 5.70
C ASN A 29 -11.53 0.35 4.62
N GLU A 30 -12.60 0.44 3.85
CA GLU A 30 -12.74 -0.38 2.65
C GLU A 30 -11.63 -0.13 1.62
N PHE A 31 -11.30 -1.15 0.85
CA PHE A 31 -10.31 -1.10 -0.23
C PHE A 31 -10.82 -1.85 -1.46
N VAL A 32 -10.34 -1.44 -2.63
CA VAL A 32 -10.65 -2.08 -3.89
C VAL A 32 -9.50 -3.00 -4.30
N VAL A 33 -9.80 -4.25 -4.64
CA VAL A 33 -8.81 -5.20 -5.14
C VAL A 33 -8.69 -5.16 -6.66
N PRO A 34 -7.53 -5.54 -7.25
CA PRO A 34 -7.37 -5.62 -8.71
C PRO A 34 -8.32 -6.60 -9.41
N GLY A 35 -8.88 -7.56 -8.67
CA GLY A 35 -9.84 -8.56 -9.16
C GLY A 35 -9.23 -9.92 -9.46
N GLY A 36 -10.04 -10.83 -9.98
CA GLY A 36 -9.65 -12.21 -10.25
C GLY A 36 -9.32 -12.99 -8.97
N ARG A 37 -8.12 -13.56 -8.90
CA ARG A 37 -7.67 -14.39 -7.77
C ARG A 37 -7.18 -13.60 -6.55
N PHE A 38 -6.98 -12.29 -6.70
CA PHE A 38 -6.41 -11.44 -5.66
C PHE A 38 -7.49 -11.02 -4.67
N ARG A 39 -7.23 -11.22 -3.38
CA ARG A 39 -8.17 -10.92 -2.29
C ARG A 39 -7.66 -9.83 -1.34
N GLU A 40 -6.44 -9.37 -1.56
CA GLU A 40 -5.80 -8.32 -0.78
C GLU A 40 -5.49 -7.11 -1.66
N PHE A 41 -5.29 -5.95 -1.02
CA PHE A 41 -4.75 -4.79 -1.71
C PHE A 41 -3.30 -5.05 -2.11
N TYR A 42 -2.91 -4.45 -3.24
CA TYR A 42 -1.52 -4.38 -3.71
C TYR A 42 -1.16 -2.91 -3.87
N TYR A 43 0.08 -2.57 -3.51
CA TYR A 43 0.46 -1.17 -3.35
C TYR A 43 0.45 -0.41 -4.69
N TRP A 44 1.25 -0.82 -5.67
CA TRP A 44 1.32 -0.10 -6.95
C TRP A 44 0.04 -0.23 -7.79
N ASP A 45 -0.69 -1.35 -7.71
CA ASP A 45 -1.95 -1.56 -8.42
C ASP A 45 -3.00 -0.54 -7.95
N THR A 46 -2.97 -0.21 -6.65
CA THR A 46 -3.88 0.79 -6.06
C THR A 46 -3.76 2.17 -6.72
N TYR A 47 -2.59 2.53 -7.27
CA TYR A 47 -2.45 3.83 -7.94
C TYR A 47 -3.38 3.91 -9.16
N TRP A 48 -3.39 2.87 -9.99
CA TRP A 48 -4.25 2.78 -11.16
C TRP A 48 -5.73 2.70 -10.78
N VAL A 49 -6.03 1.98 -9.69
CA VAL A 49 -7.38 1.94 -9.12
C VAL A 49 -7.84 3.33 -8.68
N ILE A 50 -6.98 4.09 -8.00
CA ILE A 50 -7.25 5.47 -7.59
C ILE A 50 -7.58 6.35 -8.80
N LYS A 51 -6.78 6.30 -9.87
CA LYS A 51 -7.10 7.07 -11.10
C LYS A 51 -8.47 6.69 -11.65
N GLY A 52 -8.80 5.40 -11.68
CA GLY A 52 -10.12 4.92 -12.13
C GLY A 52 -11.28 5.35 -11.23
N LEU A 53 -11.07 5.38 -9.90
CA LEU A 53 -12.05 5.86 -8.93
C LEU A 53 -12.28 7.37 -9.07
N LEU A 54 -11.22 8.16 -9.23
CA LEU A 54 -11.31 9.60 -9.46
C LEU A 54 -12.05 9.90 -10.76
N ALA A 55 -11.71 9.22 -11.87
CA ALA A 55 -12.42 9.32 -13.14
C ALA A 55 -13.91 8.90 -13.03
N SER A 56 -14.25 8.10 -12.03
CA SER A 56 -15.62 7.66 -11.73
C SER A 56 -16.34 8.56 -10.71
N GLY A 57 -15.74 9.67 -10.26
CA GLY A 57 -16.28 10.58 -9.23
C GLY A 57 -16.31 9.99 -7.81
N MET A 58 -15.59 8.89 -7.56
CA MET A 58 -15.60 8.17 -6.29
C MET A 58 -14.55 8.70 -5.30
N HIS A 59 -14.55 10.01 -5.06
CA HIS A 59 -13.53 10.70 -4.25
C HIS A 59 -13.45 10.15 -2.81
N GLN A 60 -14.59 9.88 -2.16
CA GLN A 60 -14.60 9.35 -0.81
C GLN A 60 -13.94 7.96 -0.70
N THR A 61 -14.14 7.10 -1.71
CA THR A 61 -13.50 5.78 -1.76
C THR A 61 -12.00 5.92 -1.98
N CYS A 62 -11.58 6.85 -2.84
CA CYS A 62 -10.17 7.18 -3.04
C CYS A 62 -9.51 7.65 -1.73
N LYS A 63 -10.12 8.62 -1.03
CA LYS A 63 -9.64 9.14 0.27
C LYS A 63 -9.45 8.02 1.28
N LYS A 64 -10.42 7.10 1.38
CA LYS A 64 -10.35 5.93 2.27
C LYS A 64 -9.23 4.95 1.92
N MET A 65 -8.99 4.71 0.63
CA MET A 65 -7.87 3.87 0.19
C MET A 65 -6.51 4.50 0.54
N ILE A 66 -6.37 5.81 0.39
CA ILE A 66 -5.16 6.55 0.80
C ILE A 66 -4.98 6.49 2.33
N LEU A 67 -6.06 6.68 3.09
CA LEU A 67 -6.05 6.56 4.55
C LEU A 67 -5.63 5.17 5.05
N ASN A 68 -5.95 4.11 4.30
CA ASN A 68 -5.45 2.77 4.61
C ASN A 68 -3.92 2.68 4.47
N PHE A 69 -3.34 3.32 3.46
CA PHE A 69 -1.87 3.37 3.33
C PHE A 69 -1.21 4.25 4.38
N HIS A 70 -1.81 5.39 4.72
CA HIS A 70 -1.41 6.19 5.88
C HIS A 70 -1.35 5.33 7.15
N TYR A 71 -2.39 4.55 7.43
CA TYR A 71 -2.43 3.63 8.56
C TYR A 71 -1.28 2.59 8.52
N LEU A 72 -0.97 2.02 7.36
CA LEU A 72 0.15 1.07 7.23
C LEU A 72 1.50 1.76 7.47
N VAL A 73 1.71 2.97 6.95
CA VAL A 73 2.95 3.73 7.22
C VAL A 73 3.09 4.01 8.71
N ASP A 74 2.01 4.41 9.39
CA ASP A 74 2.06 4.72 10.82
C ASP A 74 2.24 3.50 11.72
N THR A 75 1.71 2.33 11.32
CA THR A 75 1.79 1.11 12.14
C THR A 75 2.96 0.19 11.79
N ILE A 76 3.38 0.14 10.53
CA ILE A 76 4.42 -0.78 10.03
C ILE A 76 5.70 -0.01 9.65
N GLY A 77 5.60 1.30 9.40
CA GLY A 77 6.73 2.14 8.98
C GLY A 77 6.94 2.23 7.47
N PHE A 78 6.21 1.43 6.67
CA PHE A 78 6.23 1.47 5.21
C PHE A 78 5.03 0.73 4.62
N ILE A 79 4.77 0.90 3.32
CA ILE A 79 3.69 0.20 2.63
C ILE A 79 4.23 -1.13 2.07
N PRO A 80 3.71 -2.29 2.50
CA PRO A 80 4.12 -3.59 1.98
C PRO A 80 3.61 -3.80 0.55
N ASN A 81 4.21 -4.76 -0.16
CA ASN A 81 3.81 -5.14 -1.53
C ASN A 81 2.30 -5.41 -1.64
N GLY A 82 1.74 -6.12 -0.66
CA GLY A 82 0.30 -6.29 -0.52
C GLY A 82 -0.10 -6.55 0.93
N GLY A 83 -1.40 -6.66 1.18
CA GLY A 83 -1.98 -6.76 2.52
C GLY A 83 -1.78 -8.11 3.21
N ARG A 84 -0.60 -8.72 3.15
CA ARG A 84 -0.32 -10.01 3.81
C ARG A 84 0.94 -9.96 4.64
N VAL A 85 0.94 -10.63 5.78
CA VAL A 85 2.06 -10.61 6.75
C VAL A 85 3.38 -11.09 6.16
N TYR A 86 3.36 -12.02 5.19
CA TYR A 86 4.55 -12.47 4.48
C TYR A 86 5.13 -11.42 3.50
N TYR A 87 4.42 -10.31 3.26
CA TYR A 87 4.93 -9.15 2.51
C TYR A 87 5.61 -8.09 3.40
N LEU A 88 5.64 -8.24 4.73
CA LEU A 88 6.28 -7.28 5.66
C LEU A 88 7.80 -7.10 5.49
N ARG A 89 8.41 -7.75 4.49
CA ARG A 89 9.83 -7.57 4.14
C ARG A 89 10.03 -6.96 2.75
N ARG A 90 8.94 -6.64 2.04
CA ARG A 90 8.93 -6.25 0.63
C ARG A 90 7.98 -5.09 0.42
N SER A 91 8.43 -4.08 -0.31
CA SER A 91 7.55 -3.05 -0.86
C SER A 91 7.43 -3.21 -2.38
N GLN A 92 6.73 -2.29 -3.02
CA GLN A 92 6.56 -2.13 -4.47
C GLN A 92 7.02 -0.72 -4.86
N PRO A 93 7.01 -0.33 -6.15
CA PRO A 93 7.28 1.05 -6.52
C PRO A 93 6.50 2.05 -5.63
N PRO A 94 7.18 3.06 -5.04
CA PRO A 94 6.53 3.99 -4.12
C PRO A 94 5.58 4.91 -4.87
N MET A 95 4.28 4.65 -4.73
CA MET A 95 3.23 5.37 -5.42
C MET A 95 2.32 6.19 -4.47
N PHE A 96 2.58 6.21 -3.16
CA PHE A 96 1.74 6.90 -2.18
C PHE A 96 1.69 8.42 -2.38
N ILE A 97 2.85 9.08 -2.55
CA ILE A 97 2.91 10.51 -2.85
C ILE A 97 2.16 10.81 -4.17
N PRO A 98 2.40 10.08 -5.28
CA PRO A 98 1.58 10.21 -6.48
C PRO A 98 0.07 10.03 -6.26
N MET A 99 -0.36 9.07 -5.43
CA MET A 99 -1.79 8.87 -5.13
C MET A 99 -2.42 10.09 -4.44
N ILE A 100 -1.71 10.66 -3.45
CA ILE A 100 -2.16 11.86 -2.73
C ILE A 100 -2.19 13.06 -3.68
N TYR A 101 -1.18 13.20 -4.53
CA TYR A 101 -1.14 14.24 -5.56
C TYR A 101 -2.35 14.16 -6.51
N GLU A 102 -2.64 12.98 -7.07
CA GLU A 102 -3.78 12.81 -7.98
C GLU A 102 -5.12 13.08 -7.27
N TYR A 103 -5.26 12.66 -6.01
CA TYR A 103 -6.45 12.97 -5.22
C TYR A 103 -6.60 14.49 -5.01
N HIS A 104 -5.54 15.16 -4.56
CA HIS A 104 -5.57 16.60 -4.33
C HIS A 104 -5.85 17.39 -5.62
N MET A 105 -5.26 17.00 -6.75
CA MET A 105 -5.56 17.62 -8.06
C MET A 105 -7.01 17.44 -8.50
N ALA A 106 -7.69 16.37 -8.05
CA ALA A 106 -9.08 16.13 -8.40
C ALA A 106 -10.09 16.78 -7.44
N THR A 107 -9.68 17.08 -6.19
CA THR A 107 -10.60 17.54 -5.14
C THR A 107 -10.26 18.88 -4.51
N GLU A 108 -9.05 19.41 -4.74
CA GLU A 108 -8.53 20.64 -4.13
C GLU A 108 -8.60 20.61 -2.58
N ASP A 109 -8.46 19.41 -2.00
CA ASP A 109 -8.57 19.17 -0.55
C ASP A 109 -7.19 19.39 0.11
N ASP A 110 -6.85 20.66 0.37
CA ASP A 110 -5.60 21.09 1.00
C ASP A 110 -5.44 20.52 2.41
N GLU A 111 -6.53 20.48 3.19
CA GLU A 111 -6.51 19.96 4.56
C GLU A 111 -6.08 18.49 4.57
N PHE A 112 -6.63 17.69 3.65
CA PHE A 112 -6.22 16.30 3.52
C PHE A 112 -4.76 16.16 3.07
N LEU A 113 -4.31 16.94 2.09
CA LEU A 113 -2.91 16.93 1.66
C LEU A 113 -1.96 17.20 2.85
N LEU A 114 -2.24 18.26 3.62
CA LEU A 114 -1.45 18.63 4.80
C LEU A 114 -1.47 17.53 5.86
N SER A 115 -2.63 16.90 6.10
CA SER A 115 -2.74 15.80 7.06
C SER A 115 -1.88 14.58 6.71
N MET A 116 -1.56 14.39 5.42
CA MET A 116 -0.78 13.24 4.93
C MET A 116 0.74 13.48 4.90
N LEU A 117 1.21 14.73 5.09
CA LEU A 117 2.63 15.10 4.97
C LEU A 117 3.55 14.21 5.82
N ASN A 118 3.20 14.00 7.09
CA ASN A 118 3.99 13.17 8.00
C ASN A 118 4.19 11.74 7.49
N SER A 119 3.14 11.14 6.89
CA SER A 119 3.26 9.78 6.37
C SER A 119 4.02 9.72 5.05
N MET A 120 3.91 10.75 4.21
CA MET A 120 4.74 10.87 3.00
C MET A 120 6.23 10.96 3.37
N GLU A 121 6.58 11.76 4.39
CA GLU A 121 7.94 11.88 4.90
C GLU A 121 8.45 10.59 5.53
N LYS A 122 7.62 9.89 6.32
CA LYS A 122 7.96 8.59 6.91
C LYS A 122 8.25 7.54 5.83
N GLU A 123 7.39 7.43 4.82
CA GLU A 123 7.62 6.46 3.75
C GLU A 123 8.87 6.81 2.94
N PHE A 124 9.07 8.09 2.60
CA PHE A 124 10.28 8.53 1.93
C PHE A 124 11.54 8.23 2.75
N SER A 125 11.48 8.44 4.07
CA SER A 125 12.54 8.12 5.00
C SER A 125 12.84 6.61 5.04
N PHE A 126 11.82 5.75 4.97
CA PHE A 126 12.01 4.31 4.81
C PHE A 126 12.80 4.00 3.53
N TRP A 127 12.42 4.57 2.38
CA TRP A 127 13.15 4.35 1.12
C TRP A 127 14.59 4.85 1.19
N LYS A 128 14.80 6.03 1.76
CA LYS A 128 16.14 6.62 1.93
C LYS A 128 17.03 5.77 2.84
N ASN A 129 16.50 5.29 3.96
CA ASN A 129 17.30 4.57 4.95
C ASN A 129 17.49 3.09 4.61
N GLN A 130 16.49 2.44 3.99
CA GLN A 130 16.46 0.98 3.80
C GLN A 130 16.73 0.54 2.36
N ARG A 131 16.62 1.45 1.38
CA ARG A 131 16.66 1.10 -0.06
C ARG A 131 17.61 1.97 -0.88
N MET A 132 18.22 3.00 -0.31
CA MET A 132 19.28 3.78 -0.96
C MET A 132 20.63 3.08 -0.83
N ILE A 133 21.40 3.07 -1.91
CA ILE A 133 22.78 2.58 -1.94
C ILE A 133 23.66 3.57 -2.68
N ASN A 134 24.95 3.57 -2.38
CA ASN A 134 25.95 4.28 -3.16
C ASN A 134 26.53 3.35 -4.22
N VAL A 135 26.47 3.75 -5.48
CA VAL A 135 27.05 3.03 -6.62
C VAL A 135 28.17 3.89 -7.20
N THR A 136 29.38 3.34 -7.27
CA THR A 136 30.51 4.01 -7.89
C THR A 136 30.61 3.63 -9.36
N LYS A 137 30.63 4.62 -10.26
CA LYS A 137 30.84 4.44 -11.70
C LYS A 137 31.78 5.54 -12.20
N ASN A 138 32.84 5.15 -12.91
CA ASN A 138 33.86 6.08 -13.45
C ASN A 138 34.47 7.01 -12.39
N GLY A 139 34.76 6.49 -11.19
CA GLY A 139 35.32 7.28 -10.08
C GLY A 139 34.32 8.22 -9.38
N LYS A 140 33.06 8.31 -9.84
CA LYS A 140 32.02 9.11 -9.19
C LYS A 140 31.04 8.22 -8.43
N SER A 141 30.70 8.63 -7.21
CA SER A 141 29.71 7.96 -6.36
C SER A 141 28.32 8.56 -6.60
N TYR A 142 27.32 7.70 -6.77
CA TYR A 142 25.92 8.07 -6.99
C TYR A 142 25.03 7.39 -5.96
N ALA A 143 24.25 8.18 -5.23
CA ALA A 143 23.19 7.66 -4.37
C ALA A 143 21.98 7.29 -5.24
N VAL A 144 21.59 6.02 -5.24
CA VAL A 144 20.47 5.49 -6.03
C VAL A 144 19.56 4.61 -5.17
N PHE A 145 18.29 4.54 -5.54
CA PHE A 145 17.35 3.62 -4.90
C PHE A 145 17.39 2.25 -5.60
N ARG A 146 17.36 1.18 -4.81
CA ARG A 146 17.33 -0.21 -5.29
C ARG A 146 16.18 -0.97 -4.65
N TYR A 147 15.42 -1.70 -5.46
CA TYR A 147 14.46 -2.69 -4.96
C TYR A 147 15.20 -3.86 -4.31
N ARG A 148 14.91 -4.12 -3.03
CA ARG A 148 15.48 -5.22 -2.24
C ARG A 148 14.41 -5.80 -1.32
N ALA A 149 14.50 -7.11 -1.09
CA ALA A 149 13.77 -7.81 -0.03
C ALA A 149 14.79 -8.39 0.95
N ASP A 150 14.59 -8.16 2.25
CA ASP A 150 15.49 -8.68 3.29
C ASP A 150 15.13 -10.13 3.63
N THR A 151 15.38 -11.03 2.68
CA THR A 151 15.12 -12.47 2.81
C THR A 151 16.10 -13.29 2.01
N ASN A 152 16.62 -14.35 2.62
CA ASN A 152 17.42 -15.40 2.01
C ASN A 152 16.63 -16.71 1.81
N VAL A 153 15.35 -16.75 2.19
CA VAL A 153 14.48 -17.93 2.05
C VAL A 153 13.55 -17.84 0.83
N PRO A 154 13.09 -18.99 0.29
CA PRO A 154 12.08 -19.04 -0.75
C PRO A 154 10.81 -18.28 -0.35
N ARG A 155 10.11 -17.77 -1.36
CA ARG A 155 8.86 -17.04 -1.15
C ARG A 155 7.80 -18.02 -0.66
N LEU A 156 7.26 -17.80 0.54
CA LEU A 156 6.02 -18.45 0.93
C LEU A 156 4.91 -17.96 -0.02
N MET A 157 4.43 -18.85 -0.88
CA MET A 157 3.24 -18.66 -1.70
C MET A 157 2.27 -19.78 -1.34
N LYS A 158 1.09 -19.40 -0.83
CA LYS A 158 -0.03 -20.27 -0.44
C LYS A 158 0.34 -21.63 0.20
N GLY A 159 0.44 -21.62 1.53
CA GLY A 159 0.20 -22.82 2.35
C GLY A 159 -1.31 -22.95 2.64
N THR A 160 -1.81 -24.17 2.50
CA THR A 160 -3.17 -24.67 2.76
C THR A 160 -3.84 -24.10 4.03
N ASN A 161 -5.15 -23.83 3.94
CA ASN A 161 -6.07 -23.31 4.96
C ASN A 161 -6.16 -21.78 5.08
N GLN A 162 -6.93 -21.16 4.18
CA GLN A 162 -7.45 -19.80 4.36
C GLN A 162 -8.94 -19.90 4.72
N GLN A 163 -9.26 -19.69 6.00
CA GLN A 163 -10.61 -19.40 6.46
C GLN A 163 -11.02 -18.00 5.95
N TRP A 164 -12.32 -17.76 5.77
CA TRP A 164 -12.83 -16.62 5.01
C TRP A 164 -12.81 -15.31 5.83
N ASP A 165 -11.69 -14.60 5.75
CA ASP A 165 -11.38 -13.36 6.51
C ASP A 165 -12.06 -12.07 6.01
N TYR A 166 -12.93 -12.18 5.00
CA TYR A 166 -13.62 -11.06 4.33
C TYR A 166 -15.13 -11.15 4.51
#